data_AF-A0A812AKY3-F1
#
_entry.id   AF-A0A812AKY3-F1
#
_cell.length_a   1.000
_cell.length_b   1.000
_cell.length_c   1.000
_cell.angle_alpha   90.00
_cell.angle_beta   90.00
_cell.angle_gamma   90.00
#
_symmetry.space_group_name_H-M   'P 1'
#
loop_
_entity.id
_entity.type
_entity.pdbx_description
1 polymer ?
#
loop_
_entity_poly.entity_id
_entity_poly.type
_entity_poly.pdbx_seq_one_letter_code
_entity_poly.pdbx_strand_id
1 'polypeptide(L)'
;MGRWASGARNYRILRRQLREAIRTDSNARWSRVAEEAERASACGDTRKLYQLLKQAGRGAIGHGDTLLVGDGSILTEVAEKVNRWHKHFDVLLNHQPPAVQLDLQPADGTYNCSVDPPTIQEILSVLRQLRNNKAPGEDGIPAEVYKALPDIFAPWLHRVFNVVWTTETVPDDWGHAVLLPFFKKGDRKVCSNYRGISLLDVAAKTFAVLLLKRFQTVRDARTHPTQCGFRPGKGCVDQIFNLRRTLEQRWAYQQPTVLCFIDFAAAFDSVDRDALWKLMLADGIPVKLLHLIQGYYRATHGHGHGWVYGEESSLRRQVRVPQECALSPTLFNFCHRLHPQHCPPRLPRCVGRVEM
;
A
#
# COMPACT_ATOMS: atom_id res chain seq x y z
N MET A 1 -33.63 2.29 -13.14
CA MET A 1 -32.88 2.67 -11.91
C MET A 1 -33.15 1.78 -10.68
N GLY A 2 -34.20 0.94 -10.61
CA GLY A 2 -34.55 0.20 -9.37
C GLY A 2 -33.78 -1.09 -9.01
N ARG A 3 -33.11 -1.76 -9.95
CA ARG A 3 -32.38 -3.03 -9.66
C ARG A 3 -31.01 -2.83 -8.99
N TRP A 4 -30.39 -1.66 -9.18
CA TRP A 4 -29.07 -1.35 -8.61
C TRP A 4 -29.16 -0.93 -7.13
N ALA A 5 -30.18 -0.15 -6.76
CA ALA A 5 -30.41 0.27 -5.37
C ALA A 5 -30.80 -0.90 -4.44
N SER A 6 -31.59 -1.86 -4.95
CA SER A 6 -31.95 -3.09 -4.21
C SER A 6 -30.76 -4.04 -4.05
N GLY A 7 -29.93 -4.19 -5.09
CA GLY A 7 -28.68 -4.94 -5.04
C GLY A 7 -27.68 -4.37 -4.01
N ALA A 8 -27.48 -3.06 -3.99
CA ALA A 8 -26.59 -2.39 -3.03
C ALA A 8 -27.07 -2.56 -1.58
N ARG A 9 -28.39 -2.50 -1.33
CA ARG A 9 -28.95 -2.73 0.01
C ARG A 9 -28.78 -4.18 0.46
N ASN A 10 -29.07 -5.14 -0.41
CA ASN A 10 -28.87 -6.57 -0.11
C ASN A 10 -27.40 -6.90 0.14
N TYR A 11 -26.49 -6.32 -0.64
CA TYR A 11 -25.05 -6.45 -0.42
C TYR A 11 -24.64 -5.96 0.97
N ARG A 12 -25.09 -4.78 1.41
CA ARG A 12 -24.78 -4.25 2.75
C ARG A 12 -25.29 -5.17 3.88
N ILE A 13 -26.48 -5.75 3.71
CA ILE A 13 -27.05 -6.72 4.66
C ILE A 13 -26.19 -7.99 4.71
N LEU A 14 -25.87 -8.57 3.55
CA LEU A 14 -25.03 -9.78 3.45
C LEU A 14 -23.62 -9.53 4.00
N ARG A 15 -23.01 -8.37 3.71
CA ARG A 15 -21.71 -7.95 4.26
C ARG A 15 -21.75 -7.92 5.79
N ARG A 16 -22.81 -7.35 6.37
CA ARG A 16 -23.01 -7.30 7.82
C ARG A 16 -23.16 -8.70 8.42
N GLN A 17 -24.00 -9.55 7.84
CA GLN A 17 -24.21 -10.92 8.29
C GLN A 17 -22.91 -11.74 8.24
N LEU A 18 -22.12 -11.60 7.17
CA LEU A 18 -20.83 -12.27 7.05
C LEU A 18 -19.85 -11.81 8.13
N ARG A 19 -19.77 -10.50 8.40
CA ARG A 19 -18.92 -9.97 9.50
C ARG A 19 -19.34 -10.52 10.86
N GLU A 20 -20.64 -10.56 11.14
CA GLU A 20 -21.18 -11.11 12.39
C GLU A 20 -20.84 -12.61 12.53
N ALA A 21 -20.94 -13.39 11.45
CA ALA A 21 -20.54 -14.81 11.43
C ALA A 21 -19.03 -14.98 11.68
N ILE A 22 -18.17 -14.23 10.97
CA ILE A 22 -16.70 -14.26 11.16
C ILE A 22 -16.33 -13.91 12.59
N ARG A 23 -16.98 -12.90 13.18
CA ARG A 23 -16.75 -12.49 14.56
C ARG A 23 -17.15 -13.60 15.54
N THR A 24 -18.29 -14.24 15.31
CA THR A 24 -18.77 -15.36 16.12
C THR A 24 -17.77 -16.53 16.10
N ASP A 25 -17.32 -16.93 14.92
CA ASP A 25 -16.33 -18.01 14.76
C ASP A 25 -14.97 -17.67 15.39
N SER A 26 -14.53 -16.42 15.23
CA SER A 26 -13.30 -15.91 15.84
C SER A 26 -13.39 -15.97 17.37
N ASN A 27 -14.50 -15.50 17.95
CA ASN A 27 -14.74 -15.56 19.39
C ASN A 27 -14.79 -17.02 19.88
N ALA A 28 -15.51 -17.91 19.18
CA ALA A 28 -15.60 -19.33 19.53
C ALA A 28 -14.22 -20.03 19.45
N ARG A 29 -13.37 -19.64 18.51
CA ARG A 29 -11.97 -20.09 18.48
C ARG A 29 -11.21 -19.62 19.71
N TRP A 30 -11.32 -18.36 20.11
CA TRP A 30 -10.64 -17.84 21.29
C TRP A 30 -11.14 -18.46 22.59
N SER A 31 -12.45 -18.74 22.71
CA SER A 31 -13.01 -19.51 23.82
C SER A 31 -12.38 -20.90 23.90
N ARG A 32 -12.27 -21.63 22.78
CA ARG A 32 -11.58 -22.94 22.75
C ARG A 32 -10.11 -22.86 23.14
N VAL A 33 -9.39 -21.82 22.67
CA VAL A 33 -7.99 -21.59 23.05
C VAL A 33 -7.86 -21.31 24.55
N ALA A 34 -8.79 -20.56 25.14
CA ALA A 34 -8.84 -20.30 26.57
C ALA A 34 -9.09 -21.58 27.37
N GLU A 35 -10.09 -22.38 26.98
CA GLU A 35 -10.39 -23.68 27.61
C GLU A 35 -9.20 -24.67 27.49
N GLU A 36 -8.47 -24.66 26.37
CA GLU A 36 -7.26 -25.47 26.21
C GLU A 36 -6.11 -24.98 27.08
N ALA A 37 -5.98 -23.66 27.26
CA ALA A 37 -4.98 -23.07 28.14
C ALA A 37 -5.30 -23.40 29.61
N GLU A 38 -6.56 -23.32 30.04
CA GLU A 38 -7.01 -23.75 31.36
C GLU A 38 -6.71 -25.22 31.61
N ARG A 39 -7.03 -26.10 30.65
CA ARG A 39 -6.71 -27.53 30.73
C ARG A 39 -5.20 -27.79 30.80
N ALA A 40 -4.40 -27.10 29.98
CA ALA A 40 -2.95 -27.22 30.00
C ALA A 40 -2.36 -26.77 31.34
N SER A 41 -2.90 -25.69 31.92
CA SER A 41 -2.55 -25.22 33.27
C SER A 41 -2.89 -26.26 34.34
N ALA A 42 -4.12 -26.79 34.32
CA ALA A 42 -4.59 -27.79 35.27
C ALA A 42 -3.79 -29.11 35.23
N CYS A 43 -3.30 -29.50 34.05
CA CYS A 43 -2.48 -30.71 33.89
C CYS A 43 -0.97 -30.47 34.09
N GLY A 44 -0.53 -29.25 34.41
CA GLY A 44 0.89 -28.91 34.58
C GLY A 44 1.70 -28.87 33.27
N ASP A 45 1.06 -28.86 32.10
CA ASP A 45 1.73 -28.78 30.79
C ASP A 45 2.11 -27.33 30.46
N THR A 46 3.20 -26.88 31.11
CA THR A 46 3.75 -25.53 31.01
C THR A 46 4.18 -25.18 29.58
N ARG A 47 4.64 -26.16 28.78
CA ARG A 47 5.07 -25.94 27.39
C ARG A 47 3.87 -25.62 26.50
N LYS A 48 2.79 -26.39 26.60
CA LYS A 48 1.56 -26.14 25.84
C LYS A 48 0.89 -24.85 26.27
N LEU A 49 0.82 -24.57 27.57
CA LEU A 49 0.32 -23.30 28.10
C LEU A 49 1.11 -22.11 27.53
N TYR A 50 2.44 -22.17 27.54
CA TYR A 50 3.27 -21.10 26.99
C TYR A 50 3.07 -20.91 25.48
N GLN A 51 2.89 -22.00 24.71
CA GLN A 51 2.58 -21.91 23.28
C GLN A 51 1.22 -21.24 23.04
N LEU A 52 0.18 -21.59 23.80
CA LEU A 52 -1.16 -20.99 23.70
C LEU A 52 -1.14 -19.52 24.13
N LEU A 53 -0.44 -19.20 25.23
CA LEU A 53 -0.24 -17.82 25.67
C LEU A 53 0.56 -17.00 24.67
N LYS A 54 1.51 -17.58 23.94
CA LYS A 54 2.23 -16.89 22.85
C LYS A 54 1.36 -16.69 21.61
N GLN A 55 0.41 -17.59 21.36
CA GLN A 55 -0.58 -17.43 20.29
C GLN A 55 -1.59 -16.33 20.64
N ALA A 56 -2.03 -16.25 21.89
CA ALA A 56 -2.92 -15.20 22.40
C ALA A 56 -2.18 -13.87 22.63
N GLY A 57 -0.93 -13.94 23.04
CA GLY A 57 -0.06 -12.85 23.47
C GLY A 57 0.97 -12.48 22.41
N ARG A 58 0.50 -11.96 21.28
CA ARG A 58 1.15 -10.73 20.77
C ARG A 58 0.37 -9.61 21.41
N GLY A 59 0.77 -9.25 22.63
CA GLY A 59 0.12 -8.18 23.39
C GLY A 59 -0.13 -6.99 22.48
N ALA A 60 -1.34 -6.43 22.56
CA ALA A 60 -1.62 -5.13 21.98
C ALA A 60 -0.48 -4.21 22.42
N ILE A 61 0.35 -3.79 21.48
CA ILE A 61 1.29 -2.71 21.75
C ILE A 61 0.37 -1.55 22.13
N GLY A 62 0.29 -1.23 23.43
CA GLY A 62 -0.43 -0.05 23.89
C GLY A 62 0.05 1.11 23.02
N HIS A 63 -0.84 1.58 22.14
CA HIS A 63 -0.59 2.79 21.38
C HIS A 63 -0.55 3.87 22.46
N GLY A 64 0.54 4.62 22.56
CA GLY A 64 0.70 5.59 23.65
C GLY A 64 -0.51 6.50 23.67
N ASP A 65 -1.28 6.47 24.77
CA ASP A 65 -2.56 7.16 24.96
C ASP A 65 -2.43 8.69 25.04
N THR A 66 -1.33 9.25 24.54
CA THR A 66 -0.97 10.65 24.71
C THR A 66 -0.36 11.15 23.43
N LEU A 67 -1.05 12.07 22.75
CA LEU A 67 -0.53 12.78 21.58
C LEU A 67 -0.21 14.22 21.97
N LEU A 68 0.85 14.78 21.39
CA LEU A 68 1.20 16.19 21.53
C LEU A 68 0.57 17.03 20.42
N VAL A 69 0.06 18.19 20.79
CA VAL A 69 -0.27 19.29 19.88
C VAL A 69 1.02 20.05 19.54
N GLY A 70 1.01 20.83 18.46
CA GLY A 70 2.18 21.60 18.00
C GLY A 70 2.72 22.63 19.00
N ASP A 71 1.95 22.94 20.05
CA ASP A 71 2.30 23.82 21.17
C ASP A 71 2.84 23.07 22.40
N GLY A 72 2.93 21.73 22.35
CA GLY A 72 3.40 20.89 23.46
C GLY A 72 2.31 20.44 24.44
N SER A 73 1.04 20.79 24.22
CA SER A 73 -0.08 20.30 25.04
C SER A 73 -0.42 18.83 24.76
N ILE A 74 -0.90 18.12 25.79
CA ILE A 74 -1.23 16.68 25.75
C ILE A 74 -2.72 16.50 25.46
N LEU A 75 -3.04 15.73 24.41
CA LEU A 75 -4.40 15.28 24.12
C LEU A 75 -4.73 14.03 24.91
N THR A 76 -5.79 14.09 25.70
CA THR A 76 -6.31 12.98 26.52
C THR A 76 -7.58 12.39 25.90
N GLU A 77 -8.44 13.22 25.29
CA GLU A 77 -9.71 12.78 24.71
C GLU A 77 -9.56 12.02 23.39
N VAL A 78 -10.42 11.02 23.18
CA VAL A 78 -10.40 10.15 21.98
C VAL A 78 -10.74 10.95 20.73
N ALA A 79 -11.79 11.76 20.76
CA ALA A 79 -12.22 12.57 19.63
C ALA A 79 -11.14 13.56 19.17
N GLU A 80 -10.45 14.20 20.12
CA GLU A 80 -9.34 15.12 19.82
C GLU A 80 -8.15 14.40 19.20
N LYS A 81 -7.81 13.20 19.69
CA LYS A 81 -6.75 12.35 19.11
C LYS A 81 -7.11 11.94 17.68
N VAL A 82 -8.35 11.53 17.43
CA VAL A 82 -8.84 11.20 16.08
C VAL A 82 -8.73 12.41 15.15
N ASN A 83 -9.16 13.59 15.59
CA ASN A 83 -9.04 14.82 14.82
C ASN A 83 -7.57 15.23 14.56
N ARG A 84 -6.69 15.01 15.53
CA ARG A 84 -5.24 15.27 15.39
C ARG A 84 -4.59 14.37 14.35
N TRP A 85 -4.96 13.09 14.33
CA TRP A 85 -4.55 12.15 13.27
C TRP A 85 -5.15 12.53 11.93
N HIS A 86 -6.42 12.92 11.91
CA HIS A 86 -7.10 13.38 10.71
C HIS A 86 -6.33 14.54 10.08
N LYS A 87 -6.08 15.62 10.83
CA LYS A 87 -5.30 16.78 10.36
C LYS A 87 -3.89 16.39 9.90
N HIS A 88 -3.21 15.50 10.63
CA HIS A 88 -1.87 15.07 10.24
C HIS A 88 -1.86 14.36 8.88
N PHE A 89 -2.74 13.37 8.70
CA PHE A 89 -2.80 12.60 7.48
C PHE A 89 -3.44 13.38 6.33
N ASP A 90 -4.35 14.31 6.61
CA ASP A 90 -4.89 15.24 5.61
C ASP A 90 -3.76 16.08 5.01
N VAL A 91 -2.91 16.71 5.83
CA VAL A 91 -1.75 17.47 5.34
C VAL A 91 -0.72 16.57 4.65
N LEU A 92 -0.39 15.42 5.26
CA LEU A 92 0.59 14.48 4.70
C LEU A 92 0.13 13.90 3.36
N LEU A 93 -1.18 13.70 3.19
CA LEU A 93 -1.76 13.08 2.02
C LEU A 93 -2.37 14.09 1.04
N ASN A 94 -2.48 15.38 1.33
CA ASN A 94 -3.08 16.37 0.41
C ASN A 94 -2.16 17.60 0.19
N HIS A 95 -1.12 17.46 -0.64
CA HIS A 95 -0.22 18.56 -1.02
C HIS A 95 -0.73 19.17 -2.31
N GLN A 96 -0.42 20.46 -2.50
CA GLN A 96 -0.68 21.12 -3.76
C GLN A 96 0.16 20.47 -4.87
N PRO A 97 -0.41 20.26 -6.06
CA PRO A 97 0.34 19.74 -7.19
C PRO A 97 1.49 20.70 -7.52
N PRO A 98 2.66 20.20 -7.94
CA PRO A 98 3.77 21.04 -8.35
C PRO A 98 3.34 21.91 -9.54
N ALA A 99 3.73 23.19 -9.53
CA ALA A 99 3.42 24.14 -10.62
C ALA A 99 4.15 23.82 -11.95
N VAL A 100 4.93 22.74 -11.99
CA VAL A 100 5.74 22.35 -13.16
C VAL A 100 4.85 21.65 -14.18
N GLN A 101 4.73 22.24 -15.36
CA GLN A 101 4.18 21.56 -16.52
C GLN A 101 5.26 20.66 -17.12
N LEU A 102 4.96 19.36 -17.25
CA LEU A 102 5.82 18.42 -17.94
C LEU A 102 5.59 18.55 -19.45
N ASP A 103 6.61 18.99 -20.19
CA ASP A 103 6.63 18.90 -21.64
C ASP A 103 7.10 17.48 -22.03
N LEU A 104 6.13 16.61 -22.35
CA LEU A 104 6.38 15.20 -22.62
C LEU A 104 6.11 14.92 -24.10
N GLN A 105 7.10 14.33 -24.76
CA GLN A 105 6.93 13.80 -26.11
C GLN A 105 6.28 12.41 -26.04
N PRO A 106 5.24 12.13 -26.85
CA PRO A 106 4.63 10.80 -26.89
C PRO A 106 5.61 9.78 -27.49
N ALA A 107 5.60 8.56 -26.95
CA ALA A 107 6.41 7.46 -27.43
C ALA A 107 5.92 6.97 -28.80
N ASP A 108 6.86 6.50 -29.62
CA ASP A 108 6.62 5.97 -30.98
C ASP A 108 5.87 4.63 -31.01
N GLY A 109 5.53 4.05 -29.85
CA GLY A 109 4.88 2.75 -29.76
C GLY A 109 4.33 2.45 -28.38
N THR A 110 3.65 1.31 -28.25
CA THR A 110 3.06 0.85 -26.98
C THR A 110 3.74 -0.41 -26.47
N TYR A 111 3.78 -0.57 -25.14
CA TYR A 111 4.29 -1.79 -24.53
C TYR A 111 3.37 -2.98 -24.86
N ASN A 112 3.98 -4.14 -25.13
CA ASN A 112 3.27 -5.40 -25.28
C ASN A 112 2.83 -5.98 -23.92
N CYS A 113 1.85 -5.34 -23.31
CA CYS A 113 1.20 -5.80 -22.08
C CYS A 113 -0.13 -6.47 -22.45
N SER A 114 -0.43 -7.61 -21.84
CA SER A 114 -1.80 -8.17 -21.97
C SER A 114 -2.81 -7.19 -21.37
N VAL A 115 -3.81 -6.83 -22.17
CA VAL A 115 -4.94 -5.99 -21.76
C VAL A 115 -6.22 -6.81 -21.58
N ASP A 116 -6.11 -8.13 -21.74
CA ASP A 116 -7.23 -9.05 -21.63
C ASP A 116 -7.72 -9.17 -20.18
N PRO A 117 -9.02 -9.41 -19.98
CA PRO A 117 -9.56 -9.66 -18.66
C PRO A 117 -8.83 -10.82 -17.94
N PRO A 118 -8.64 -10.74 -16.63
CA PRO A 118 -7.92 -11.77 -15.88
C PRO A 118 -8.73 -13.06 -15.85
N THR A 119 -8.04 -14.19 -16.04
CA THR A 119 -8.66 -15.51 -15.94
C THR A 119 -8.89 -15.91 -14.47
N ILE A 120 -9.80 -16.86 -14.24
CA ILE A 120 -10.01 -17.46 -12.91
C ILE A 120 -8.70 -18.04 -12.35
N GLN A 121 -7.87 -18.65 -13.19
CA GLN A 121 -6.59 -19.24 -12.78
C GLN A 121 -5.60 -18.18 -12.28
N GLU A 122 -5.56 -17.01 -12.92
CA GLU A 122 -4.74 -15.89 -12.46
C GLU A 122 -5.20 -15.36 -11.11
N ILE A 123 -6.52 -15.27 -10.89
CA ILE A 123 -7.10 -14.87 -9.61
C ILE A 123 -6.73 -15.89 -8.52
N LEU A 124 -6.89 -17.19 -8.78
CA LEU A 124 -6.50 -18.26 -7.86
C LEU A 124 -5.01 -18.19 -7.51
N SER A 125 -4.16 -17.98 -8.51
CA SER A 125 -2.71 -17.79 -8.32
C SER A 125 -2.42 -16.63 -7.38
N VAL A 126 -3.07 -15.47 -7.57
CA VAL A 126 -2.91 -14.31 -6.69
C VAL A 126 -3.40 -14.61 -5.28
N LEU A 127 -4.60 -15.18 -5.13
CA LEU A 127 -5.17 -15.50 -3.81
C LEU A 127 -4.25 -16.39 -3.01
N ARG A 128 -3.65 -17.42 -3.61
CA ARG A 128 -2.69 -18.33 -2.95
C ARG A 128 -1.44 -17.59 -2.46
N GLN A 129 -0.97 -16.59 -3.20
CA GLN A 129 0.23 -15.80 -2.89
C GLN A 129 0.01 -14.74 -1.81
N LEU A 130 -1.23 -14.38 -1.48
CA LEU A 130 -1.51 -13.44 -0.40
C LEU A 130 -0.91 -13.93 0.92
N ARG A 131 -0.45 -13.03 1.78
CA ARG A 131 0.13 -13.43 3.07
C ARG A 131 -0.98 -13.72 4.09
N ASN A 132 -0.82 -14.80 4.84
CA ASN A 132 -1.68 -15.10 5.99
C ASN A 132 -1.31 -14.20 7.20
N ASN A 133 -2.22 -14.14 8.17
CA ASN A 133 -2.16 -13.38 9.41
C ASN A 133 -1.95 -11.88 9.17
N LYS A 134 -2.59 -11.36 8.11
CA LYS A 134 -2.64 -9.93 7.80
C LYS A 134 -4.00 -9.38 8.17
N ALA A 135 -4.01 -8.14 8.65
CA ALA A 135 -5.24 -7.46 8.99
C ALA A 135 -6.13 -7.30 7.73
N PRO A 136 -7.43 -7.63 7.83
CA PRO A 136 -8.38 -7.41 6.74
C PRO A 136 -8.61 -5.92 6.51
N GLY A 137 -9.26 -5.59 5.40
CA GLY A 137 -9.73 -4.23 5.16
C GLY A 137 -10.95 -3.89 6.00
N GLU A 138 -11.69 -2.87 5.57
CA GLU A 138 -12.93 -2.49 6.24
C GLU A 138 -13.93 -3.65 6.24
N ASP A 139 -13.99 -4.45 5.16
CA ASP A 139 -14.90 -5.59 5.04
C ASP A 139 -14.75 -6.64 6.16
N GLY A 140 -13.61 -6.68 6.85
CA GLY A 140 -13.32 -7.63 7.91
C GLY A 140 -13.05 -9.06 7.41
N ILE A 141 -12.92 -9.26 6.09
CA ILE A 141 -12.73 -10.58 5.48
C ILE A 141 -11.23 -10.81 5.25
N PRO A 142 -10.59 -11.72 6.01
CA PRO A 142 -9.16 -11.95 5.89
C PRO A 142 -8.83 -12.85 4.67
N ALA A 143 -7.59 -12.81 4.21
CA ALA A 143 -7.16 -13.55 3.01
C ALA A 143 -7.35 -15.07 3.13
N GLU A 144 -7.32 -15.60 4.36
CA GLU A 144 -7.55 -17.00 4.70
C GLU A 144 -8.94 -17.48 4.28
N VAL A 145 -9.96 -16.63 4.39
CA VAL A 145 -11.33 -16.99 3.96
C VAL A 145 -11.38 -17.20 2.45
N TYR A 146 -10.75 -16.30 1.70
CA TYR A 146 -10.63 -16.42 0.24
C TYR A 146 -9.83 -17.67 -0.17
N LYS A 147 -8.82 -18.05 0.63
CA LYS A 147 -7.99 -19.24 0.39
C LYS A 147 -8.67 -20.54 0.78
N ALA A 148 -9.52 -20.52 1.81
CA ALA A 148 -10.24 -21.69 2.29
C ALA A 148 -11.44 -22.05 1.39
N LEU A 149 -12.03 -21.05 0.72
CA LEU A 149 -13.20 -21.22 -0.16
C LEU A 149 -12.92 -20.71 -1.59
N PRO A 150 -11.87 -21.20 -2.27
CA PRO A 150 -11.44 -20.67 -3.57
C PRO A 150 -12.50 -20.88 -4.66
N ASP A 151 -13.23 -22.00 -4.63
CA ASP A 151 -14.26 -22.35 -5.61
C ASP A 151 -15.48 -21.43 -5.54
N ILE A 152 -15.67 -20.75 -4.40
CA ILE A 152 -16.72 -19.75 -4.21
C ILE A 152 -16.18 -18.37 -4.59
N PHE A 153 -15.07 -17.95 -3.97
CA PHE A 153 -14.59 -16.57 -4.11
C PHE A 153 -13.98 -16.27 -5.48
N ALA A 154 -13.25 -17.21 -6.09
CA ALA A 154 -12.58 -16.93 -7.36
C ALA A 154 -13.57 -16.66 -8.51
N PRO A 155 -14.67 -17.44 -8.69
CA PRO A 155 -15.69 -17.10 -9.69
C PRO A 155 -16.42 -15.79 -9.41
N TRP A 156 -16.65 -15.44 -8.14
CA TRP A 156 -17.22 -14.15 -7.76
C TRP A 156 -16.30 -12.98 -8.10
N LEU A 157 -15.03 -13.05 -7.69
CA LEU A 157 -14.02 -12.05 -8.02
C LEU A 157 -13.85 -11.93 -9.54
N HIS A 158 -13.83 -13.05 -10.26
CA HIS A 158 -13.73 -13.06 -11.73
C HIS A 158 -14.88 -12.29 -12.39
N ARG A 159 -16.12 -12.51 -11.95
CA ARG A 159 -17.28 -11.75 -12.47
C ARG A 159 -17.12 -10.26 -12.23
N VAL A 160 -16.76 -9.86 -11.00
CA VAL A 160 -16.54 -8.44 -10.66
C VAL A 160 -15.39 -7.86 -11.49
N PHE A 161 -14.26 -8.55 -11.55
CA PHE A 161 -13.08 -8.09 -12.28
C PHE A 161 -13.36 -7.97 -13.77
N ASN A 162 -14.10 -8.89 -14.38
CA ASN A 162 -14.49 -8.79 -15.79
C ASN A 162 -15.37 -7.58 -16.07
N VAL A 163 -16.32 -7.28 -15.18
CA VAL A 163 -17.13 -6.05 -15.30
C VAL A 163 -16.21 -4.84 -15.24
N VAL A 164 -15.36 -4.74 -14.22
CA VAL A 164 -14.38 -3.64 -14.06
C VAL A 164 -13.45 -3.54 -15.27
N TRP A 165 -12.97 -4.65 -15.83
CA TRP A 165 -12.08 -4.68 -16.99
C TRP A 165 -12.75 -4.25 -18.29
N THR A 166 -14.07 -4.49 -18.39
CA THR A 166 -14.85 -4.17 -19.59
C THR A 166 -15.34 -2.73 -19.54
N THR A 167 -15.80 -2.26 -18.39
CA THR A 167 -16.31 -0.90 -18.19
C THR A 167 -15.23 0.11 -17.82
N GLU A 168 -14.01 -0.36 -17.51
CA GLU A 168 -12.88 0.44 -17.01
C GLU A 168 -13.25 1.27 -15.77
N THR A 169 -14.27 0.83 -15.02
CA THR A 169 -14.82 1.51 -13.86
C THR A 169 -14.64 0.64 -12.62
N VAL A 170 -13.83 1.12 -11.68
CA VAL A 170 -13.55 0.42 -10.41
C VAL A 170 -14.62 0.79 -9.37
N PRO A 171 -15.09 -0.15 -8.52
CA PRO A 171 -16.07 0.16 -7.48
C PRO A 171 -15.52 1.15 -6.45
N ASP A 172 -16.30 2.17 -6.10
CA ASP A 172 -15.92 3.17 -5.09
C ASP A 172 -15.66 2.54 -3.71
N ASP A 173 -16.38 1.47 -3.37
CA ASP A 173 -16.20 0.70 -2.13
C ASP A 173 -14.75 0.21 -1.95
N TRP A 174 -14.01 -0.05 -3.03
CA TRP A 174 -12.60 -0.46 -2.94
C TRP A 174 -11.66 0.68 -2.51
N GLY A 175 -12.16 1.90 -2.47
CA GLY A 175 -11.48 3.05 -1.92
C GLY A 175 -11.53 3.15 -0.39
N HIS A 176 -12.46 2.44 0.23
CA HIS A 176 -12.59 2.42 1.67
C HIS A 176 -11.40 1.68 2.27
N ALA A 177 -10.66 2.33 3.16
CA ALA A 177 -9.53 1.71 3.83
C ALA A 177 -9.40 2.22 5.26
N VAL A 178 -9.16 1.30 6.19
CA VAL A 178 -8.89 1.64 7.59
C VAL A 178 -7.47 2.20 7.69
N LEU A 179 -7.32 3.44 8.17
CA LEU A 179 -6.03 4.11 8.29
C LEU A 179 -5.48 3.94 9.70
N LEU A 180 -4.40 3.17 9.82
CA LEU A 180 -3.75 2.92 11.11
C LEU A 180 -2.42 3.69 11.22
N PRO A 181 -2.24 4.53 12.24
CA PRO A 181 -0.95 5.13 12.53
C PRO A 181 -0.01 4.07 13.11
N PHE A 182 1.04 3.73 12.37
CA PHE A 182 2.08 2.78 12.76
C PHE A 182 3.34 3.51 13.21
N PHE A 183 3.75 3.30 14.47
CA PHE A 183 4.91 3.97 15.04
C PHE A 183 6.21 3.57 14.32
N LYS A 184 6.97 4.56 13.87
CA LYS A 184 8.24 4.37 13.13
C LYS A 184 9.46 4.50 14.05
N LYS A 185 9.68 5.69 14.65
CA LYS A 185 10.86 6.01 15.49
C LYS A 185 10.65 7.33 16.24
N GLY A 186 11.40 7.58 17.32
CA GLY A 186 11.37 8.86 18.05
C GLY A 186 10.34 8.88 19.19
N ASP A 187 9.81 10.06 19.52
CA ASP A 187 8.76 10.20 20.53
C ASP A 187 7.40 9.70 20.00
N ARG A 188 6.76 8.80 20.75
CA ARG A 188 5.43 8.24 20.48
C ARG A 188 4.31 9.27 20.58
N LYS A 189 4.55 10.42 21.20
CA LYS A 189 3.52 11.47 21.30
C LYS A 189 3.43 12.34 20.04
N VAL A 190 4.44 12.31 19.18
CA VAL A 190 4.53 13.18 17.99
C VAL A 190 4.01 12.43 16.75
N CYS A 191 3.02 12.99 16.04
CA CYS A 191 2.39 12.30 14.91
C CYS A 191 3.33 12.04 13.71
N SER A 192 4.31 12.92 13.44
CA SER A 192 5.29 12.75 12.35
C SER A 192 6.22 11.55 12.53
N ASN A 193 6.26 10.98 13.74
CA ASN A 193 7.00 9.77 14.06
C ASN A 193 6.23 8.48 13.72
N TYR A 194 5.04 8.61 13.13
CA TYR A 194 4.21 7.50 12.68
C TYR A 194 4.10 7.50 11.15
N ARG A 195 3.77 6.33 10.61
CA ARG A 195 3.39 6.14 9.20
C ARG A 195 1.93 5.74 9.12
N GLY A 196 1.19 6.24 8.13
CA GLY A 196 -0.19 5.84 7.91
C GLY A 196 -0.26 4.55 7.09
N ILE A 197 -0.68 3.45 7.69
CA ILE A 197 -0.92 2.19 6.98
C ILE A 197 -2.39 2.13 6.57
N SER A 198 -2.67 1.91 5.28
CA SER A 198 -4.04 1.77 4.78
C SER A 198 -4.39 0.30 4.60
N LEU A 199 -5.31 -0.23 5.40
CA LEU A 199 -5.82 -1.58 5.27
C LEU A 199 -6.92 -1.62 4.20
N LEU A 200 -6.54 -2.12 3.02
CA LEU A 200 -7.46 -2.34 1.90
C LEU A 200 -8.12 -3.73 1.97
N ASP A 201 -9.34 -3.83 1.44
CA ASP A 201 -10.06 -5.09 1.27
C ASP A 201 -9.27 -6.06 0.38
N VAL A 202 -9.42 -7.36 0.65
CA VAL A 202 -8.67 -8.40 -0.08
C VAL A 202 -9.02 -8.42 -1.57
N ALA A 203 -10.26 -8.11 -1.94
CA ALA A 203 -10.68 -7.99 -3.34
C ALA A 203 -9.89 -6.88 -4.07
N ALA A 204 -9.81 -5.68 -3.48
CA ALA A 204 -9.05 -4.54 -4.02
C ALA A 204 -7.55 -4.87 -4.14
N LYS A 205 -6.97 -5.51 -3.10
CA LYS A 205 -5.58 -5.97 -3.13
C LYS A 205 -5.32 -6.99 -4.24
N THR A 206 -6.24 -7.94 -4.42
CA THR A 206 -6.15 -8.97 -5.47
C THR A 206 -6.16 -8.32 -6.85
N PHE A 207 -7.04 -7.35 -7.07
CA PHE A 207 -7.10 -6.57 -8.30
C PHE A 207 -5.80 -5.78 -8.57
N ALA A 208 -5.26 -5.10 -7.55
CA ALA A 208 -4.00 -4.37 -7.67
C ALA A 208 -2.81 -5.28 -8.04
N VAL A 209 -2.76 -6.50 -7.50
CA VAL A 209 -1.72 -7.48 -7.86
C VAL A 209 -1.89 -7.97 -9.30
N LEU A 210 -3.13 -8.12 -9.80
CA LEU A 210 -3.36 -8.46 -11.21
C LEU A 210 -2.89 -7.34 -12.14
N LEU A 211 -3.22 -6.08 -11.84
CA LEU A 211 -2.69 -4.94 -12.58
C LEU A 211 -1.17 -4.89 -12.53
N LEU A 212 -0.55 -5.20 -11.39
CA LEU A 212 0.90 -5.25 -11.25
C LEU A 212 1.51 -6.32 -12.16
N LYS A 213 0.88 -7.49 -12.28
CA LYS A 213 1.31 -8.55 -13.21
C LYS A 213 1.22 -8.08 -14.67
N ARG A 214 0.19 -7.33 -15.05
CA ARG A 214 0.10 -6.72 -16.40
C ARG A 214 1.15 -5.65 -16.64
N PHE A 215 1.47 -4.87 -15.60
CA PHE A 215 2.50 -3.83 -15.66
C PHE A 215 3.93 -4.37 -15.64
N GLN A 216 4.10 -5.68 -15.46
CA GLN A 216 5.41 -6.29 -15.26
C GLN A 216 6.34 -6.12 -16.48
N THR A 217 5.80 -6.22 -17.70
CA THR A 217 6.57 -5.97 -18.93
C THR A 217 7.12 -4.55 -18.99
N VAL A 218 6.30 -3.54 -18.64
CA VAL A 218 6.72 -2.14 -18.57
C VAL A 218 7.84 -1.99 -17.55
N ARG A 219 7.63 -2.54 -16.35
CA ARG A 219 8.63 -2.50 -15.27
C ARG A 219 9.95 -3.10 -15.73
N ASP A 220 9.93 -4.29 -16.32
CA ASP A 220 11.16 -5.02 -16.64
C ASP A 220 11.92 -4.34 -17.79
N ALA A 221 11.23 -3.75 -18.78
CA ALA A 221 11.84 -2.92 -19.82
C ALA A 221 12.41 -1.59 -19.28
N ARG A 222 11.71 -0.97 -18.33
CA ARG A 222 12.06 0.35 -17.77
C ARG A 222 12.98 0.31 -16.57
N THR A 223 13.30 -0.84 -15.98
CA THR A 223 14.13 -0.85 -14.78
C THR A 223 15.62 -0.82 -15.13
N HIS A 224 16.34 0.21 -14.70
CA HIS A 224 17.78 0.32 -14.92
C HIS A 224 18.52 -0.85 -14.21
N PRO A 225 19.62 -1.40 -14.78
CA PRO A 225 20.36 -2.50 -14.16
C PRO A 225 20.82 -2.22 -12.73
N THR A 226 21.16 -0.97 -12.42
CA THR A 226 21.60 -0.55 -11.08
C THR A 226 20.45 -0.30 -10.10
N GLN A 227 19.18 -0.29 -10.52
CA GLN A 227 18.07 -0.20 -9.58
C GLN A 227 17.90 -1.57 -8.91
N CYS A 228 17.89 -1.62 -7.58
CA CYS A 228 17.61 -2.86 -6.83
C CYS A 228 16.33 -2.78 -5.99
N GLY A 229 15.81 -1.58 -5.73
CA GLY A 229 14.60 -1.41 -4.93
C GLY A 229 13.38 -2.05 -5.59
N PHE A 230 12.62 -2.85 -4.82
CA PHE A 230 11.37 -3.50 -5.25
C PHE A 230 11.48 -4.40 -6.48
N ARG A 231 12.66 -5.00 -6.70
CA ARG A 231 12.90 -5.95 -7.78
C ARG A 231 12.99 -7.39 -7.27
N PRO A 232 12.33 -8.36 -7.91
CA PRO A 232 12.55 -9.77 -7.63
C PRO A 232 14.03 -10.14 -7.78
N GLY A 233 14.58 -10.86 -6.80
CA GLY A 233 15.96 -11.36 -6.85
C GLY A 233 17.07 -10.30 -6.62
N LYS A 234 16.72 -9.07 -6.24
CA LYS A 234 17.68 -8.03 -5.85
C LYS A 234 17.40 -7.54 -4.43
N GLY A 235 18.45 -7.27 -3.67
CA GLY A 235 18.37 -6.79 -2.29
C GLY A 235 19.38 -5.71 -1.95
N CYS A 236 19.41 -5.32 -0.68
CA CYS A 236 20.36 -4.34 -0.16
C CYS A 236 21.82 -4.83 -0.28
N VAL A 237 22.04 -6.15 -0.19
CA VAL A 237 23.37 -6.75 -0.30
C VAL A 237 23.98 -6.50 -1.68
N ASP A 238 23.19 -6.59 -2.76
CA ASP A 238 23.66 -6.28 -4.13
C ASP A 238 24.14 -4.82 -4.24
N GLN A 239 23.40 -3.89 -3.63
CA GLN A 239 23.76 -2.46 -3.66
C GLN A 239 25.01 -2.17 -2.84
N ILE A 240 25.12 -2.77 -1.65
CA ILE A 240 26.31 -2.66 -0.81
C ILE A 240 27.53 -3.21 -1.55
N PHE A 241 27.39 -4.35 -2.22
CA PHE A 241 28.44 -4.94 -3.04
C PHE A 241 28.87 -4.01 -4.18
N ASN A 242 27.91 -3.48 -4.97
CA ASN A 242 28.21 -2.55 -6.07
C ASN A 242 28.91 -1.27 -5.57
N LEU A 243 28.41 -0.69 -4.48
CA LEU A 243 29.00 0.49 -3.87
C LEU A 243 30.43 0.21 -3.41
N ARG A 244 30.64 -0.90 -2.69
CA ARG A 244 31.97 -1.31 -2.22
C ARG A 244 32.93 -1.54 -3.38
N ARG A 245 32.53 -2.25 -4.42
CA ARG A 245 33.36 -2.45 -5.62
C ARG A 245 33.73 -1.15 -6.31
N THR A 246 32.78 -0.22 -6.42
CA THR A 246 33.05 1.10 -6.98
C THR A 246 34.07 1.86 -6.13
N LEU A 247 33.94 1.83 -4.80
CA LEU A 247 34.88 2.48 -3.89
C LEU A 247 36.28 1.85 -3.93
N GLU A 248 36.38 0.52 -3.93
CA GLU A 248 37.64 -0.22 -4.05
C GLU A 248 38.37 0.13 -5.36
N GLN A 249 37.65 0.19 -6.48
CA GLN A 249 38.23 0.56 -7.77
C GLN A 249 38.70 2.01 -7.77
N ARG A 250 37.88 2.95 -7.30
CA ARG A 250 38.24 4.38 -7.22
C ARG A 250 39.47 4.60 -6.34
N TRP A 251 39.55 3.86 -5.23
CA TRP A 251 40.72 3.86 -4.34
C TRP A 251 41.98 3.36 -5.04
N ALA A 252 41.90 2.23 -5.76
CA ALA A 252 43.03 1.66 -6.49
C ALA A 252 43.62 2.63 -7.55
N TYR A 253 42.77 3.44 -8.18
CA TYR A 253 43.19 4.46 -9.15
C TYR A 253 43.41 5.85 -8.55
N GLN A 254 43.45 5.96 -7.21
CA GLN A 254 43.66 7.21 -6.47
C GLN A 254 42.72 8.35 -6.91
N GLN A 255 41.48 8.01 -7.25
CA GLN A 255 40.50 8.96 -7.74
C GLN A 255 39.79 9.65 -6.56
N PRO A 256 39.76 10.99 -6.50
CA PRO A 256 38.99 11.70 -5.50
C PRO A 256 37.51 11.31 -5.62
N THR A 257 36.89 10.92 -4.52
CA THR A 257 35.55 10.32 -4.53
C THR A 257 34.70 10.93 -3.42
N VAL A 258 33.49 11.38 -3.79
CA VAL A 258 32.48 11.92 -2.88
C VAL A 258 31.25 11.04 -2.97
N LEU A 259 30.69 10.68 -1.82
CA LEU A 259 29.45 9.92 -1.71
C LEU A 259 28.31 10.86 -1.33
N CYS A 260 27.27 10.90 -2.17
CA CYS A 260 26.06 11.66 -1.91
C CYS A 260 24.90 10.69 -1.67
N PHE A 261 24.29 10.77 -0.49
CA PHE A 261 23.10 9.99 -0.13
C PHE A 261 21.88 10.91 -0.21
N ILE A 262 20.96 10.59 -1.13
CA ILE A 262 19.71 11.33 -1.32
C ILE A 262 18.57 10.48 -0.76
N ASP A 263 17.83 11.02 0.19
CA ASP A 263 16.63 10.38 0.75
C ASP A 263 15.40 11.25 0.45
N PHE A 264 14.35 10.62 -0.09
CA PHE A 264 13.10 11.30 -0.43
C PHE A 264 12.16 11.29 0.76
N ALA A 265 11.81 12.48 1.26
CA ALA A 265 10.77 12.62 2.26
C ALA A 265 9.42 12.11 1.70
N ALA A 266 8.82 11.15 2.41
CA ALA A 266 7.50 10.59 2.08
C ALA A 266 7.34 10.17 0.60
N ALA A 267 8.34 9.48 0.05
CA ALA A 267 8.48 9.20 -1.39
C ALA A 267 7.22 8.69 -2.14
N PHE A 268 6.44 7.79 -1.55
CA PHE A 268 5.21 7.28 -2.19
C PHE A 268 4.05 8.28 -2.11
N ASP A 269 4.04 9.06 -1.03
CA ASP A 269 3.03 10.07 -0.80
C ASP A 269 3.36 11.31 -1.65
N SER A 270 4.61 11.61 -1.99
CA SER A 270 4.96 12.85 -2.71
C SER A 270 4.76 12.80 -4.23
N VAL A 271 4.33 11.68 -4.83
CA VAL A 271 4.12 11.57 -6.29
C VAL A 271 2.83 12.26 -6.72
N ASP A 272 2.96 13.24 -7.62
CA ASP A 272 1.82 13.87 -8.29
C ASP A 272 1.17 12.89 -9.29
N ARG A 273 -0.14 12.67 -9.11
CA ARG A 273 -0.88 11.66 -9.88
C ARG A 273 -1.13 12.11 -11.32
N ASP A 274 -1.46 13.38 -11.54
CA ASP A 274 -1.75 13.88 -12.88
C ASP A 274 -0.50 13.89 -13.76
N ALA A 275 0.65 14.27 -13.17
CA ALA A 275 1.96 14.12 -13.77
C ALA A 275 2.29 12.65 -14.06
N LEU A 276 2.03 11.73 -13.12
CA LEU A 276 2.20 10.30 -13.33
C LEU A 276 1.34 9.79 -14.49
N TRP A 277 0.08 10.20 -14.60
CA TRP A 277 -0.81 9.78 -15.69
C TRP A 277 -0.33 10.28 -17.05
N LYS A 278 0.06 11.56 -17.13
CA LYS A 278 0.61 12.15 -18.35
C LYS A 278 1.91 11.45 -18.76
N LEU A 279 2.78 11.16 -17.79
CA LEU A 279 3.99 10.39 -18.02
C LEU A 279 3.67 8.99 -18.54
N MET A 280 2.75 8.27 -17.89
CA MET A 280 2.40 6.92 -18.32
C MET A 280 1.86 6.87 -19.75
N LEU A 281 1.02 7.85 -20.12
CA LEU A 281 0.48 7.98 -21.46
C LEU A 281 1.57 8.30 -22.48
N ALA A 282 2.42 9.30 -22.19
CA ALA A 282 3.54 9.67 -23.04
C ALA A 282 4.54 8.51 -23.21
N ASP A 283 4.67 7.64 -22.21
CA ASP A 283 5.60 6.51 -22.25
C ASP A 283 5.15 5.34 -23.14
N GLY A 284 3.90 5.35 -23.62
CA GLY A 284 3.33 4.27 -24.43
C GLY A 284 2.69 3.14 -23.62
N ILE A 285 2.25 3.40 -22.37
CA ILE A 285 1.45 2.41 -21.64
C ILE A 285 0.08 2.26 -22.31
N PRO A 286 -0.42 1.04 -22.54
CA PRO A 286 -1.73 0.83 -23.14
C PRO A 286 -2.82 1.60 -22.37
N VAL A 287 -3.63 2.38 -23.11
CA VAL A 287 -4.65 3.28 -22.55
C VAL A 287 -5.59 2.55 -21.60
N LYS A 288 -5.99 1.33 -21.95
CA LYS A 288 -6.82 0.47 -21.10
C LYS A 288 -6.19 0.19 -19.73
N LEU A 289 -4.90 -0.15 -19.70
CA LEU A 289 -4.19 -0.39 -18.44
C LEU A 289 -4.05 0.90 -17.62
N LEU A 290 -3.82 2.03 -18.28
CA LEU A 290 -3.80 3.35 -17.66
C LEU A 290 -5.16 3.67 -17.02
N HIS A 291 -6.28 3.49 -17.72
CA HIS A 291 -7.62 3.73 -17.18
C HIS A 291 -7.93 2.84 -15.98
N LEU A 292 -7.55 1.56 -16.02
CA LEU A 292 -7.76 0.65 -14.88
C LEU A 292 -6.93 1.07 -13.64
N ILE A 293 -5.67 1.48 -13.84
CA ILE A 293 -4.82 2.00 -12.78
C ILE A 293 -5.40 3.31 -12.24
N GLN A 294 -5.78 4.24 -13.12
CA GLN A 294 -6.44 5.49 -12.74
C GLN A 294 -7.73 5.24 -11.97
N GLY A 295 -8.58 4.33 -12.43
CA GLY A 295 -9.83 3.94 -11.78
C GLY A 295 -9.57 3.38 -10.39
N TYR A 296 -8.57 2.52 -10.23
CA TYR A 296 -8.18 1.97 -8.92
C TYR A 296 -7.75 3.09 -7.95
N TYR A 297 -6.92 4.01 -8.42
CA TYR A 297 -6.47 5.13 -7.61
C TYR A 297 -7.57 6.19 -7.38
N ARG A 298 -8.51 6.37 -8.30
CA ARG A 298 -9.70 7.22 -8.13
C ARG A 298 -10.68 6.66 -7.12
N ALA A 299 -10.94 5.36 -7.13
CA ALA A 299 -11.76 4.73 -6.09
C ALA A 299 -11.16 5.04 -4.71
N THR A 300 -9.83 4.94 -4.55
CA THR A 300 -9.13 5.30 -3.29
C THR A 300 -9.15 6.79 -2.91
N HIS A 301 -9.66 7.69 -3.77
CA HIS A 301 -9.93 9.11 -3.46
C HIS A 301 -11.32 9.35 -2.83
N GLY A 302 -12.28 8.45 -3.05
CA GLY A 302 -13.65 8.64 -2.60
C GLY A 302 -13.77 8.45 -1.09
N HIS A 303 -14.25 9.49 -0.38
CA HIS A 303 -14.78 9.46 1.00
C HIS A 303 -14.24 8.30 1.87
N GLY A 304 -12.93 8.29 2.12
CA GLY A 304 -12.35 7.26 2.96
C GLY A 304 -12.86 7.45 4.37
N HIS A 305 -13.79 6.61 4.81
CA HIS A 305 -14.10 6.46 6.23
C HIS A 305 -12.85 5.86 6.87
N GLY A 306 -12.00 6.75 7.38
CA GLY A 306 -10.77 6.39 8.03
C GLY A 306 -11.11 6.09 9.48
N TRP A 307 -11.07 4.82 9.83
CA TRP A 307 -11.17 4.42 11.22
C TRP A 307 -9.81 4.68 11.88
N VAL A 308 -9.73 5.73 12.69
CA VAL A 308 -8.61 5.94 13.60
C VAL A 308 -9.08 5.42 14.95
N TYR A 309 -8.42 4.38 15.48
CA TYR A 309 -8.83 3.70 16.73
C TYR A 309 -10.23 3.07 16.73
N GLY A 310 -10.81 2.73 15.57
CA GLY A 310 -12.13 2.10 15.55
C GLY A 310 -13.28 3.07 15.84
N GLU A 311 -13.03 4.38 15.73
CA GLU A 311 -14.08 5.39 15.57
C GLU A 311 -14.15 5.88 14.12
N GLU A 312 -15.37 6.09 13.64
CA GLU A 312 -15.65 6.53 12.28
C GLU A 312 -15.29 8.03 12.15
N SER A 313 -14.33 8.33 11.28
CA SER A 313 -14.05 9.72 10.90
C SER A 313 -14.08 9.85 9.37
N SER A 314 -14.76 10.89 8.90
CA SER A 314 -14.88 11.19 7.47
C SER A 314 -13.60 11.85 6.96
N LEU A 315 -12.59 11.04 6.67
CA LEU A 315 -11.35 11.50 6.04
C LEU A 315 -11.56 11.74 4.54
N ARG A 316 -11.51 12.99 4.11
CA ARG A 316 -11.36 13.31 2.69
C ARG A 316 -9.93 13.00 2.24
N ARG A 317 -9.71 11.80 1.67
CA ARG A 317 -8.45 11.46 0.99
C ARG A 317 -8.40 12.15 -0.38
N GLN A 318 -7.99 13.41 -0.41
CA GLN A 318 -7.91 14.14 -1.68
C GLN A 318 -6.70 13.77 -2.52
N VAL A 319 -5.61 13.20 -1.99
CA VAL A 319 -4.43 12.92 -2.80
C VAL A 319 -3.70 11.65 -2.31
N ARG A 320 -3.13 10.91 -3.27
CA ARG A 320 -2.03 9.94 -3.12
C ARG A 320 -2.33 8.49 -2.84
N VAL A 321 -1.37 7.74 -3.36
CA VAL A 321 -1.29 6.32 -3.49
C VAL A 321 -1.31 5.67 -2.11
N PRO A 322 -2.25 4.75 -1.77
CA PRO A 322 -2.27 4.14 -0.45
C PRO A 322 -0.92 3.46 -0.15
N GLN A 323 -0.34 3.79 1.01
CA GLN A 323 0.76 3.01 1.55
C GLN A 323 0.29 1.56 1.71
N GLU A 324 1.14 0.62 1.29
CA GLU A 324 0.86 -0.83 1.17
C GLU A 324 0.01 -1.28 -0.02
N CYS A 325 -0.35 -0.41 -0.97
CA CYS A 325 -0.82 -0.88 -2.27
C CYS A 325 0.35 -1.53 -3.05
N ALA A 326 0.10 -2.69 -3.66
CA ALA A 326 1.10 -3.46 -4.39
C ALA A 326 1.65 -2.71 -5.63
N LEU A 327 0.86 -1.82 -6.21
CA LEU A 327 1.26 -1.00 -7.37
C LEU A 327 2.17 0.17 -6.99
N SER A 328 2.06 0.69 -5.76
CA SER A 328 2.70 1.93 -5.33
C SER A 328 4.22 1.96 -5.55
N PRO A 329 4.99 0.93 -5.13
CA PRO A 329 6.43 0.98 -5.28
C PRO A 329 6.87 0.89 -6.75
N THR A 330 6.09 0.17 -7.56
CA THR A 330 6.37 0.01 -9.00
C THR A 330 6.10 1.30 -9.75
N LEU A 331 5.01 1.99 -9.45
CA LEU A 331 4.70 3.29 -10.05
C LEU A 331 5.68 4.40 -9.60
N PHE A 332 6.13 4.36 -8.34
CA PHE A 332 7.18 5.26 -7.88
C PHE A 332 8.49 5.05 -8.66
N ASN A 333 8.93 3.79 -8.81
CA ASN A 333 10.11 3.45 -9.61
C ASN A 333 9.96 3.88 -11.08
N PHE A 334 8.74 3.82 -11.62
CA PHE A 334 8.43 4.27 -12.97
C PHE A 334 8.63 5.79 -13.12
N CYS A 335 8.09 6.61 -12.20
CA CYS A 335 8.29 8.06 -12.21
C CYS A 335 9.76 8.48 -12.11
N HIS A 336 10.54 7.82 -11.25
CA HIS A 336 11.88 8.27 -10.90
C HIS A 336 12.88 8.24 -12.09
N ARG A 337 12.64 7.42 -13.13
CA ARG A 337 13.56 7.30 -14.27
C ARG A 337 13.50 8.44 -15.29
N LEU A 338 12.55 9.39 -15.21
CA LEU A 338 12.65 10.61 -16.03
C LEU A 338 13.85 11.49 -15.66
N HIS A 339 14.30 11.45 -14.40
CA HIS A 339 15.42 12.27 -13.94
C HIS A 339 16.75 11.99 -14.69
N PRO A 340 17.12 10.73 -15.00
CA PRO A 340 18.35 10.47 -15.78
C PRO A 340 18.25 10.73 -17.28
N GLN A 341 17.06 10.77 -17.91
CA GLN A 341 16.95 11.07 -19.35
C GLN A 341 16.97 12.58 -19.65
N HIS A 342 16.75 13.43 -18.65
CA HIS A 342 16.87 14.89 -18.76
C HIS A 342 18.03 15.46 -17.94
N CYS A 343 18.91 14.60 -17.41
CA CYS A 343 20.18 15.07 -16.87
C CYS A 343 21.10 15.39 -18.06
N PRO A 344 21.46 16.66 -18.32
CA PRO A 344 22.35 16.98 -19.43
C PRO A 344 23.69 16.24 -19.22
N PRO A 345 24.34 15.76 -20.29
CA PRO A 345 25.62 15.03 -20.21
C PRO A 345 26.80 15.87 -19.68
N ARG A 346 26.53 17.10 -19.20
CA ARG A 346 27.49 18.00 -18.58
C ARG A 346 26.78 18.75 -17.46
N LEU A 347 26.93 18.30 -16.22
CA LEU A 347 26.77 19.21 -15.09
C LEU A 347 27.89 20.25 -15.18
N PRO A 348 27.59 21.57 -15.25
CA PRO A 348 28.60 22.58 -15.02
C PRO A 348 29.12 22.42 -13.60
N ARG A 349 30.41 22.66 -13.40
CA ARG A 349 31.08 22.67 -12.10
C ARG A 349 30.28 23.56 -11.13
N CYS A 350 29.46 22.96 -10.27
CA CYS A 350 28.84 23.68 -9.17
C CYS A 350 29.91 23.94 -8.12
N VAL A 351 30.55 25.11 -8.23
CA VAL A 351 31.26 25.76 -7.14
C VAL A 351 30.17 26.25 -6.18
N GLY A 352 29.92 25.49 -5.12
CA GLY A 352 29.10 25.91 -3.99
C GLY A 352 29.94 25.83 -2.73
N ARG A 353 30.20 26.99 -2.12
CA ARG A 353 30.92 27.14 -0.84
C ARG A 353 30.32 26.21 0.22
N VAL A 354 31.17 25.38 0.80
CA VAL A 354 30.94 24.79 2.12
C VAL A 354 31.44 25.82 3.13
N GLU A 355 30.52 26.46 3.87
CA GLU A 355 30.89 27.10 5.13
C GLU A 355 30.87 26.01 6.22
N MET A 356 31.94 25.99 7.00
CA MET A 356 32.27 24.95 7.99
C MET A 356 31.36 24.98 9.22
#